data_AF-A0AAW4X8W3-F1
#
_entry.id   AF-A0AAW4X8W3-F1
#
_cell.length_a   1.000
_cell.length_b   1.000
_cell.length_c   1.000
_cell.angle_alpha   90.00
_cell.angle_beta   90.00
_cell.angle_gamma   90.00
#
_symmetry.space_group_name_H-M   'P 1'
#
loop_
_entity.id
_entity.type
_entity.pdbx_description
1 polymer ?
#
loop_
_entity_poly.entity_id
_entity_poly.type
_entity_poly.pdbx_seq_one_letter_code
_entity_poly.pdbx_strand_id
1 'polypeptide(L)'
;MSVETQVVAAPADIVSSIRSFVAEHGGSGKAVLQPIGLSGVRITVVAADGTLGDRVAKDLPTARAIVEEIPDVTVSEWDREVTSIANPQKGHWAKMAGWVARQTKFPKARNER
;
A
#
# COMPACT_ATOMS: atom_id res chain seq x y z
N MET A 1 21.55 22.08 11.26
CA MET A 1 21.19 20.72 11.71
C MET A 1 21.34 19.82 10.51
N SER A 2 22.50 19.19 10.32
CA SER A 2 22.73 18.23 9.24
C SER A 2 22.12 16.90 9.67
N VAL A 3 21.12 16.41 8.95
CA VAL A 3 20.55 15.09 9.20
C VAL A 3 21.50 14.07 8.57
N GLU A 4 22.24 13.33 9.39
CA GLU A 4 22.95 12.14 8.95
C GLU A 4 21.93 11.14 8.38
N THR A 5 22.10 10.78 7.12
CA THR A 5 21.33 9.70 6.50
C THR A 5 21.84 8.38 7.06
N GLN A 6 21.22 7.86 8.11
CA GLN A 6 21.44 6.47 8.50
C GLN A 6 21.01 5.56 7.34
N VAL A 7 21.92 4.68 6.91
CA VAL A 7 21.60 3.64 5.93
C VAL A 7 20.73 2.60 6.63
N VAL A 8 19.46 2.53 6.24
CA VAL A 8 18.49 1.58 6.78
C VAL A 8 18.44 0.37 5.86
N ALA A 9 18.71 -0.82 6.40
CA ALA A 9 18.63 -2.05 5.62
C ALA A 9 17.17 -2.42 5.33
N ALA A 10 16.87 -2.71 4.06
CA ALA A 10 15.55 -3.17 3.64
C ALA A 10 15.31 -4.63 4.09
N PRO A 11 14.17 -4.95 4.74
CA PRO A 11 13.80 -6.32 5.05
C PRO A 11 13.62 -7.16 3.78
N ALA A 12 14.45 -8.20 3.63
CA ALA A 12 14.51 -9.02 2.41
C ALA A 12 13.19 -9.76 2.10
N ASP A 13 12.41 -10.12 3.12
CA ASP A 13 11.10 -10.77 2.95
C ASP A 13 10.09 -9.81 2.30
N ILE A 14 10.09 -8.54 2.69
CA ILE A 14 9.20 -7.52 2.13
C ILE A 14 9.63 -7.20 0.69
N VAL A 15 10.93 -7.03 0.46
CA VAL A 15 11.47 -6.77 -0.89
C VAL A 15 11.13 -7.91 -1.85
N SER A 16 11.36 -9.16 -1.45
CA SER A 16 11.05 -10.33 -2.29
C SER A 16 9.55 -10.49 -2.56
N SER A 17 8.71 -10.21 -1.55
CA SER A 17 7.24 -10.22 -1.70
C SER A 17 6.76 -9.18 -2.71
N ILE A 18 7.23 -7.93 -2.63
CA ILE A 18 6.82 -6.87 -3.55
C ILE A 18 7.36 -7.14 -4.97
N ARG A 19 8.61 -7.62 -5.09
CA ARG A 19 9.19 -7.98 -6.40
C ARG A 19 8.38 -9.06 -7.10
N SER A 20 7.99 -10.11 -6.37
CA SER A 20 7.18 -11.20 -6.92
C SER A 20 5.81 -10.70 -7.36
N PHE A 21 5.15 -9.90 -6.53
CA PHE A 21 3.87 -9.26 -6.86
C PHE A 21 3.95 -8.41 -8.14
N VAL A 22 4.96 -7.55 -8.26
CA VAL A 22 5.12 -6.69 -9.45
C VAL A 22 5.42 -7.52 -10.70
N ALA A 23 6.24 -8.56 -10.59
CA ALA A 23 6.53 -9.46 -11.71
C ALA A 23 5.28 -10.20 -12.21
N GLU A 24 4.39 -10.62 -11.30
CA GLU A 24 3.12 -11.26 -11.64
C GLU A 24 2.10 -10.29 -12.27
N HIS A 25 2.20 -9.00 -11.95
CA HIS A 25 1.22 -7.97 -12.30
C HIS A 25 1.73 -6.91 -13.28
N GLY A 26 2.44 -7.35 -14.33
CA GLY A 26 2.82 -6.50 -15.46
C GLY A 26 4.18 -5.82 -15.35
N GLY A 27 5.01 -6.23 -14.38
CA GLY A 27 6.45 -5.92 -14.33
C GLY A 27 6.80 -4.50 -13.90
N SER A 28 5.84 -3.67 -13.52
CA SER A 28 6.10 -2.36 -12.91
C SER A 28 4.98 -1.94 -11.95
N GLY A 29 5.26 -0.98 -11.07
CA GLY A 29 4.26 -0.47 -10.13
C GLY A 29 4.58 0.88 -9.51
N LYS A 30 3.55 1.45 -8.86
CA LYS A 30 3.62 2.69 -8.10
C LYS A 30 3.40 2.39 -6.62
N ALA A 31 4.35 2.74 -5.76
CA ALA A 31 4.26 2.56 -4.32
C ALA A 31 3.82 3.84 -3.62
N VAL A 32 2.70 3.79 -2.90
CA VAL A 32 2.22 4.87 -2.03
C VAL A 32 2.60 4.54 -0.59
N LEU A 33 3.38 5.42 0.04
CA LEU A 33 3.87 5.25 1.41
C LEU A 33 2.95 5.97 2.40
N GLN A 34 2.29 5.22 3.28
CA GLN A 34 1.21 5.72 4.13
C GLN A 34 1.51 5.43 5.60
N PRO A 35 1.98 6.42 6.39
CA PRO A 35 2.13 6.25 7.83
C PRO A 35 0.78 5.93 8.50
N ILE A 36 0.74 4.84 9.27
CA ILE A 36 -0.48 4.32 9.94
C ILE A 36 -0.35 4.40 11.46
N GLY A 37 0.10 5.56 11.94
CA GLY A 37 0.35 5.81 13.36
C GLY A 37 1.49 4.95 13.90
N LEU A 38 1.31 4.38 15.10
CA LEU A 38 2.34 3.56 15.77
C LEU A 38 2.59 2.20 15.10
N SER A 39 1.74 1.80 14.14
CA SER A 39 1.88 0.51 13.46
C SER A 39 2.93 0.53 12.33
N GLY A 40 3.50 1.70 12.02
CA GLY A 40 4.54 1.87 11.00
C GLY A 40 4.00 2.53 9.72
N VAL A 41 4.50 2.09 8.57
CA VAL A 41 4.17 2.65 7.25
C VAL A 41 3.65 1.55 6.34
N ARG A 42 2.42 1.71 5.85
CA ARG A 42 1.88 0.84 4.80
C ARG A 42 2.48 1.25 3.47
N ILE A 43 3.01 0.27 2.74
CA ILE A 43 3.47 0.38 1.36
C ILE A 43 2.36 -0.23 0.52
N THR A 44 1.55 0.60 -0.13
CA THR A 44 0.53 0.14 -1.07
C THR A 44 1.12 0.20 -2.48
N VAL A 45 1.23 -0.92 -3.17
CA VAL A 45 1.72 -0.99 -4.55
C VAL A 45 0.53 -1.17 -5.48
N VAL A 46 0.38 -0.23 -6.41
CA VAL A 46 -0.53 -0.37 -7.55
C VAL A 46 0.31 -0.82 -8.74
N ALA A 47 0.09 -2.05 -9.18
CA ALA A 47 0.81 -2.63 -10.31
C ALA A 47 0.28 -2.09 -11.65
N ALA A 48 1.00 -2.34 -12.74
CA ALA A 48 0.64 -1.86 -14.08
C ALA A 48 -0.74 -2.34 -14.56
N ASP A 49 -1.20 -3.51 -14.11
CA ASP A 49 -2.54 -4.05 -14.41
C ASP A 49 -3.65 -3.48 -13.50
N GLY A 50 -3.31 -2.58 -12.58
CA GLY A 50 -4.22 -1.96 -11.62
C GLY A 50 -4.41 -2.75 -10.32
N THR A 51 -3.85 -3.95 -10.19
CA THR A 51 -3.97 -4.76 -8.97
C THR A 51 -3.25 -4.06 -7.82
N LEU A 52 -3.85 -4.12 -6.63
CA LEU A 52 -3.29 -3.57 -5.41
C LEU A 52 -2.72 -4.68 -4.53
N GLY A 53 -1.49 -4.48 -4.07
CA GLY A 53 -0.85 -5.27 -3.02
C GLY A 53 -0.36 -4.36 -1.90
N ASP A 54 -0.27 -4.88 -0.67
CA ASP A 54 0.21 -4.10 0.47
C ASP A 54 1.17 -4.87 1.38
N ARG A 55 2.14 -4.15 1.93
CA ARG A 55 3.03 -4.59 3.01
C ARG A 55 3.16 -3.48 4.04
N VAL A 56 3.54 -3.82 5.27
CA VAL A 56 3.78 -2.83 6.32
C VAL A 56 5.26 -2.87 6.70
N ALA A 57 5.91 -1.71 6.63
CA ALA A 57 7.26 -1.49 7.10
C ALA A 57 7.24 -0.83 8.49
N LYS A 58 8.33 -0.98 9.23
CA LYS A 58 8.48 -0.48 10.59
C LYS A 58 8.33 1.06 10.67
N ASP A 59 8.94 1.77 9.73
CA ASP A 59 8.99 3.23 9.70
C ASP A 59 9.22 3.73 8.25
N LEU A 60 9.15 5.05 8.07
CA LEU A 60 9.27 5.68 6.75
C LEU A 60 10.65 5.49 6.11
N PRO A 61 11.78 5.62 6.84
CA PRO A 61 13.09 5.28 6.30
C PRO A 61 13.18 3.84 5.79
N THR A 62 12.68 2.86 6.56
CA THR A 62 12.63 1.45 6.14
C THR A 62 11.78 1.28 4.89
N ALA A 63 10.62 1.95 4.81
CA ALA A 63 9.74 1.88 3.65
C ALA A 63 10.39 2.43 2.37
N ARG A 64 11.17 3.52 2.48
CA ARG A 64 11.93 4.07 1.35
C ARG A 64 13.02 3.11 0.89
N ALA A 65 13.80 2.57 1.83
CA ALA A 65 14.83 1.58 1.53
C ALA A 65 14.26 0.34 0.80
N ILE A 66 13.08 -0.13 1.20
CA ILE A 66 12.39 -1.24 0.51
C ILE A 66 12.09 -0.92 -0.95
N VAL A 67 11.57 0.28 -1.25
CA VAL A 67 11.21 0.65 -2.63
C VAL A 67 12.46 0.92 -3.47
N GLU A 68 13.50 1.51 -2.89
CA GLU A 68 14.79 1.77 -3.58
C GLU A 68 15.48 0.49 -4.06
N GLU A 69 15.30 -0.64 -3.38
CA GLU A 69 15.81 -1.97 -3.78
C GLU A 69 15.03 -2.60 -4.96
N ILE A 70 13.92 -1.99 -5.39
CA ILE A 70 13.05 -2.53 -6.44
C ILE A 70 12.94 -1.51 -7.59
N PRO A 71 13.84 -1.57 -8.58
CA PRO A 71 13.91 -0.59 -9.69
C PRO A 71 12.60 -0.42 -10.47
N ASP A 72 11.77 -1.46 -10.53
CA ASP A 72 10.51 -1.47 -11.26
C ASP A 72 9.34 -0.80 -10.49
N VAL A 73 9.60 -0.36 -9.25
CA VAL A 73 8.62 0.31 -8.39
C VAL A 73 9.07 1.73 -8.11
N THR A 74 8.20 2.69 -8.40
CA THR A 74 8.47 4.11 -8.12
C THR A 74 7.56 4.63 -7.02
N VAL A 75 8.11 5.44 -6.11
CA VAL A 75 7.30 6.11 -5.08
C VAL A 75 6.37 7.12 -5.75
N SER A 76 5.11 7.11 -5.37
CA SER A 76 4.07 8.03 -5.83
C SER A 76 3.10 8.34 -4.69
N GLU A 77 2.15 9.21 -4.96
CA GLU A 77 1.01 9.54 -4.10
C GLU A 77 -0.27 8.97 -4.70
N TRP A 78 -1.41 9.14 -4.02
CA TRP A 78 -2.72 8.93 -4.65
C TRP A 78 -3.06 10.06 -5.63
N ASP A 79 -2.27 10.15 -6.70
CA ASP A 79 -2.46 11.10 -7.80
C ASP A 79 -3.44 10.55 -8.85
N ARG A 80 -3.66 11.35 -9.90
CA ARG A 80 -4.58 10.96 -10.98
C ARG A 80 -4.11 9.73 -11.75
N GLU A 81 -2.80 9.59 -11.96
CA GLU A 81 -2.23 8.46 -12.71
C GLU A 81 -2.51 7.17 -11.95
N VAL A 82 -2.11 7.11 -10.66
CA VAL A 82 -2.31 5.94 -9.80
C VAL A 82 -3.78 5.63 -9.59
N THR A 83 -4.59 6.65 -9.28
CA THR A 83 -6.02 6.45 -9.00
C THR A 83 -6.79 6.01 -10.25
N SER A 84 -6.35 6.39 -11.45
CA SER A 84 -7.03 6.01 -12.69
C SER A 84 -6.89 4.53 -13.06
N ILE A 85 -5.82 3.87 -12.61
CA ILE A 85 -5.57 2.45 -12.90
C ILE A 85 -5.91 1.54 -11.73
N ALA A 86 -5.95 2.06 -10.49
CA ALA A 86 -6.22 1.27 -9.30
C ALA A 86 -7.56 0.51 -9.41
N ASN A 87 -7.47 -0.82 -9.38
CA ASN A 87 -8.59 -1.74 -9.57
C ASN A 87 -8.68 -2.75 -8.41
N PRO A 88 -9.28 -2.35 -7.27
CA PRO A 88 -9.47 -3.26 -6.14
C PRO A 88 -10.31 -4.47 -6.55
N GLN A 89 -9.84 -5.68 -6.22
CA GLN A 89 -10.57 -6.89 -6.56
C GLN A 89 -12.00 -6.88 -5.99
N LYS A 90 -12.93 -7.47 -6.75
CA LYS A 90 -14.33 -7.61 -6.33
C LYS A 90 -14.40 -8.29 -4.96
N GLY A 91 -15.06 -7.63 -4.01
CA GLY A 91 -15.20 -8.13 -2.63
C GLY A 91 -14.11 -7.68 -1.65
N HIS A 92 -13.07 -6.95 -2.07
CA HIS A 92 -12.13 -6.32 -1.14
C HIS A 92 -12.82 -5.42 -0.12
N TRP A 93 -13.76 -4.57 -0.56
CA TRP A 93 -14.54 -3.71 0.32
C TRP A 93 -15.36 -4.53 1.34
N ALA A 94 -15.87 -5.70 0.94
CA ALA A 94 -16.63 -6.58 1.82
C ALA A 94 -15.73 -7.26 2.86
N LYS A 95 -14.51 -7.67 2.47
CA LYS A 95 -13.50 -8.16 3.42
C LYS A 95 -13.13 -7.07 4.44
N MET A 96 -12.96 -5.82 3.99
CA MET A 96 -12.65 -4.69 4.88
C MET A 96 -13.81 -4.32 5.81
N ALA A 97 -15.05 -4.38 5.34
CA ALA A 97 -16.23 -4.13 6.17
C ALA A 97 -16.51 -5.25 7.18
N GLY A 98 -15.82 -6.39 7.09
CA GLY A 98 -15.90 -7.48 8.06
C GLY A 98 -17.34 -7.95 8.30
N TRP A 99 -17.75 -8.00 9.57
CA TRP A 99 -19.11 -8.42 9.95
C TRP A 99 -20.21 -7.49 9.40
N VAL A 100 -19.90 -6.21 9.17
CA VAL A 100 -20.84 -5.22 8.61
C VAL A 100 -21.17 -5.52 7.15
N ALA A 101 -20.27 -6.16 6.41
CA ALA A 101 -20.49 -6.52 5.01
C ALA A 101 -21.67 -7.46 4.78
N ARG A 102 -22.13 -8.16 5.84
CA ARG A 102 -23.24 -9.12 5.79
C ARG A 102 -24.50 -8.58 6.46
N GLN A 103 -24.50 -7.35 6.97
CA GLN A 103 -25.68 -6.76 7.59
C GLN A 103 -26.71 -6.37 6.53
N THR A 104 -27.97 -6.75 6.77
CA THR A 104 -29.13 -6.32 5.97
C THR A 104 -29.90 -5.17 6.64
N LYS A 105 -29.55 -4.83 7.89
CA LYS A 105 -30.17 -3.76 8.68
C LYS A 105 -29.08 -2.84 9.23
N PHE A 106 -28.97 -1.66 8.65
CA PHE A 106 -28.02 -0.63 9.10
C PHE A 106 -28.64 0.22 10.22
N PRO A 107 -27.88 0.59 11.26
CA PRO A 107 -28.34 1.58 12.24
C PRO A 107 -28.52 2.94 11.56
N LYS A 108 -29.51 3.74 12.01
CA LYS A 108 -29.71 5.12 11.54
C LYS A 108 -28.42 5.92 11.73
N ALA A 109 -28.08 6.77 10.77
CA ALA A 109 -26.87 7.58 10.89
C ALA A 109 -27.02 8.54 12.08
N ARG A 110 -25.98 8.66 12.91
CA ARG A 110 -26.03 9.46 14.16
C ARG A 110 -26.28 10.96 13.92
N ASN A 111 -26.14 11.39 12.68
CA ASN A 111 -26.25 12.74 12.16
C ASN A 111 -27.55 13.00 11.39
N GLU A 112 -28.57 12.14 11.51
CA GLU A 112 -29.93 12.36 10.97
C GLU A 112 -30.82 13.27 11.85
N ARG A 113 -30.24 14.20 12.60
CA ARG A 113 -30.99 15.20 13.38
C ARG A 113 -30.50 16.61 13.10
#